data_AF-A0A525VKV5-F1
#
_entry.id   AF-A0A525VKV5-F1
#
_cell.length_a   1.000
_cell.length_b   1.000
_cell.length_c   1.000
_cell.angle_alpha   90.00
_cell.angle_beta   90.00
_cell.angle_gamma   90.00
#
_symmetry.space_group_name_H-M   'P 1'
#
loop_
_entity.id
_entity.type
_entity.pdbx_description
1 polymer ?
#
loop_
_entity_poly.entity_id
_entity_poly.type
_entity_poly.pdbx_seq_one_letter_code
_entity_poly.pdbx_strand_id
1 'polypeptide(L)'
;MSARFFFCCLLAILSIVIFSDRCRAEPPAQSVHWGAMAFPDHDRTLALGTTVVDRFTEFDGAGNRYNNINETIGLNFFSLSWTERLESFKGWNTNVTVGGGPTSDGFSRFLQNDVIHKLRGFDPVPVGNKRTAFDFMVSGTLTRWISLFGSDDVFYAGVGAAGGSLYYEPYVQAGFRRLSIFNAVPFLSDYVRVSALGRYGRPFNSSAFREVADRSWIGQASVGFGNYRNWATDTPWEIEIAGTLDSGLFIDQQKASLEERFVSVAVRYAAVAFETWNDLINQKDYGPTFGARLTIDLLYAYNWWEHGAR
;
A
#
# COMPACT_ATOMS: atom_id res chain seq x y z
N MET A 1 -26.64 -27.90 -0.37
CA MET A 1 -25.43 -27.68 0.46
C MET A 1 -25.85 -26.85 1.66
N SER A 2 -25.66 -27.35 2.88
CA SER A 2 -26.16 -26.68 4.09
C SER A 2 -25.21 -25.56 4.54
N ALA A 3 -25.75 -24.50 5.14
CA ALA A 3 -24.97 -23.38 5.68
C ALA A 3 -23.84 -23.80 6.64
N ARG A 4 -23.96 -25.00 7.25
CA ARG A 4 -22.91 -25.61 8.09
C ARG A 4 -21.65 -25.95 7.31
N PHE A 5 -21.76 -26.33 6.03
CA PHE A 5 -20.58 -26.62 5.20
C PHE A 5 -19.81 -25.34 4.87
N PHE A 6 -20.52 -24.24 4.57
CA PHE A 6 -19.91 -22.92 4.40
C PHE A 6 -19.26 -22.42 5.69
N PHE A 7 -19.93 -22.59 6.83
CA PHE A 7 -19.41 -22.18 8.13
C PHE A 7 -18.18 -23.01 8.54
N CYS A 8 -18.17 -24.32 8.26
CA CYS A 8 -17.00 -25.17 8.49
C CYS A 8 -15.86 -24.87 7.52
N CYS A 9 -16.12 -24.52 6.25
CA CYS A 9 -15.07 -24.07 5.33
C CYS A 9 -14.51 -22.71 5.75
N LEU A 10 -15.36 -21.77 6.20
CA LEU A 10 -14.94 -20.48 6.73
C LEU A 10 -14.10 -20.65 8.00
N LEU A 11 -14.53 -21.51 8.92
CA LEU A 11 -13.78 -21.87 10.12
C LEU A 11 -12.49 -22.65 9.80
N ALA A 12 -12.48 -23.50 8.77
CA ALA A 12 -11.29 -24.23 8.31
C ALA A 12 -10.25 -23.29 7.69
N ILE A 13 -10.69 -22.24 6.99
CA ILE A 13 -9.81 -21.17 6.48
C ILE A 13 -9.29 -20.31 7.64
N LEU A 14 -10.14 -20.05 8.66
CA LEU A 14 -9.75 -19.31 9.88
C LEU A 14 -8.86 -20.10 10.85
N SER A 15 -8.86 -21.43 10.78
CA SER A 15 -8.09 -22.31 11.68
C SER A 15 -6.74 -22.75 11.12
N ILE A 16 -6.39 -22.33 9.90
CA ILE A 16 -5.05 -22.51 9.36
C ILE A 16 -4.17 -21.37 9.89
N VAL A 17 -3.40 -21.76 10.90
CA VAL A 17 -2.33 -21.02 11.59
C VAL A 17 -2.88 -20.03 12.64
N ILE A 18 -2.49 -20.23 13.89
CA ILE A 18 -2.53 -19.28 15.02
C ILE A 18 -1.19 -19.58 15.67
N PHE A 19 -0.13 -18.82 15.35
CA PHE A 19 0.58 -17.99 16.33
C PHE A 19 1.60 -17.08 15.61
N SER A 20 1.41 -15.77 15.73
CA SER A 20 2.40 -14.69 15.85
C SER A 20 1.73 -13.39 15.38
N ASP A 21 1.74 -12.40 16.27
CA ASP A 21 1.02 -11.15 16.16
C ASP A 21 1.86 -10.04 15.50
N ARG A 22 1.13 -9.06 14.97
CA ARG A 22 1.55 -7.66 14.75
C ARG A 22 2.26 -7.42 13.43
N CYS A 23 1.52 -7.12 12.36
CA CYS A 23 2.10 -6.38 11.25
C CYS A 23 1.09 -5.53 10.49
N ARG A 24 1.64 -4.75 9.55
CA ARG A 24 0.90 -3.90 8.62
C ARG A 24 0.28 -4.81 7.54
N ALA A 25 -0.60 -4.27 6.72
CA ALA A 25 -1.07 -4.95 5.52
C ALA A 25 -0.37 -4.36 4.31
N GLU A 26 0.12 -5.21 3.42
CA GLU A 26 0.54 -4.76 2.10
C GLU A 26 -0.65 -4.08 1.39
N PRO A 27 -0.42 -2.90 0.76
CA PRO A 27 -1.47 -2.22 0.02
C PRO A 27 -1.92 -3.05 -1.19
N PRO A 28 -3.18 -2.90 -1.61
CA PRO A 28 -3.59 -3.44 -2.90
C PRO A 28 -2.71 -2.82 -4.00
N ALA A 29 -2.39 -3.64 -5.00
CA ALA A 29 -1.32 -3.36 -5.96
C ALA A 29 -1.35 -1.95 -6.57
N GLN A 30 -2.53 -1.47 -6.93
CA GLN A 30 -2.68 -0.17 -7.58
C GLN A 30 -2.21 0.99 -6.69
N SER A 31 -2.43 0.92 -5.39
CA SER A 31 -2.13 2.04 -4.48
C SER A 31 -0.63 2.32 -4.35
N VAL A 32 0.22 1.35 -4.69
CA VAL A 32 1.67 1.51 -4.70
C VAL A 32 2.09 2.60 -5.71
N HIS A 33 1.48 2.63 -6.89
CA HIS A 33 1.73 3.67 -7.90
C HIS A 33 1.02 5.01 -7.63
N TRP A 34 0.22 5.06 -6.55
CA TRP A 34 -0.41 6.28 -6.06
C TRP A 34 0.30 6.82 -4.83
N GLY A 35 1.35 6.16 -4.34
CA GLY A 35 2.16 6.64 -3.22
C GLY A 35 1.94 5.91 -1.89
N ALA A 36 1.07 4.90 -1.81
CA ALA A 36 0.96 4.08 -0.61
C ALA A 36 2.31 3.44 -0.26
N MET A 37 2.63 3.31 1.03
CA MET A 37 3.90 2.69 1.40
C MET A 37 3.85 1.18 1.14
N ALA A 38 4.83 0.71 0.38
CA ALA A 38 4.88 -0.63 -0.23
C ALA A 38 5.87 -1.57 0.47
N PHE A 39 6.32 -1.21 1.67
CA PHE A 39 7.21 -2.06 2.46
C PHE A 39 6.55 -3.42 2.73
N PRO A 40 7.23 -4.55 2.47
CA PRO A 40 6.69 -5.87 2.72
C PRO A 40 6.52 -6.13 4.21
N ASP A 41 5.56 -6.98 4.54
CA ASP A 41 5.33 -7.40 5.92
C ASP A 41 6.26 -8.56 6.32
N HIS A 42 6.95 -8.38 7.46
CA HIS A 42 7.84 -9.40 8.02
C HIS A 42 7.10 -10.43 8.88
N ASP A 43 6.02 -9.99 9.53
CA ASP A 43 5.29 -10.82 10.47
C ASP A 43 3.98 -11.28 9.86
N ARG A 44 3.53 -12.43 10.35
CA ARG A 44 2.28 -13.03 9.94
C ARG A 44 1.13 -12.05 10.19
N THR A 45 0.30 -11.84 9.17
CA THR A 45 -0.80 -10.87 9.23
C THR A 45 -1.98 -11.35 8.41
N LEU A 46 -3.19 -11.07 8.89
CA LEU A 46 -4.42 -11.12 8.09
C LEU A 46 -5.13 -9.80 8.30
N ALA A 47 -5.35 -9.05 7.23
CA ALA A 47 -5.85 -7.69 7.35
C ALA A 47 -6.92 -7.36 6.32
N LEU A 48 -7.95 -6.66 6.77
CA LEU A 48 -8.92 -6.02 5.90
C LEU A 48 -8.53 -4.57 5.67
N GLY A 49 -8.60 -4.14 4.42
CA GLY A 49 -8.36 -2.77 4.02
C GLY A 49 -9.57 -2.19 3.30
N THR A 50 -9.77 -0.89 3.46
CA THR A 50 -10.51 -0.09 2.50
C THR A 50 -9.56 1.00 2.02
N THR A 51 -9.19 0.91 0.76
CA THR A 51 -8.50 1.98 0.06
C THR A 51 -9.57 2.85 -0.55
N VAL A 52 -9.62 4.07 -0.09
CA VAL A 52 -10.56 5.06 -0.55
C VAL A 52 -9.74 6.16 -1.18
N VAL A 53 -10.25 6.75 -2.25
CA VAL A 53 -9.76 8.02 -2.81
C VAL A 53 -8.63 7.93 -3.84
N ASP A 54 -8.01 6.78 -4.13
CA ASP A 54 -7.00 6.70 -5.22
C ASP A 54 -7.59 7.23 -6.53
N ARG A 55 -7.26 8.48 -6.87
CA ARG A 55 -7.88 9.21 -7.97
C ARG A 55 -6.86 9.38 -9.07
N PHE A 56 -7.27 9.06 -10.28
CA PHE A 56 -6.59 9.38 -11.51
C PHE A 56 -7.37 10.45 -12.25
N THR A 57 -6.70 11.53 -12.64
CA THR A 57 -7.29 12.58 -13.48
C THR A 57 -6.62 12.56 -14.85
N GLU A 58 -7.41 12.78 -15.92
CA GLU A 58 -6.90 12.77 -17.29
C GLU A 58 -6.20 14.08 -17.70
N PHE A 59 -6.20 15.09 -16.82
CA PHE A 59 -5.76 16.46 -17.10
C PHE A 59 -4.46 16.80 -16.38
N ASP A 60 -3.68 17.72 -16.96
CA ASP A 60 -2.45 18.31 -16.43
C ASP A 60 -2.64 19.69 -15.76
N GLY A 61 -1.52 20.26 -15.31
CA GLY A 61 -1.27 21.66 -14.87
C GLY A 61 -2.21 22.72 -15.40
N ALA A 62 -2.39 22.67 -16.71
CA ALA A 62 -3.02 23.69 -17.49
C ALA A 62 -4.44 23.27 -17.94
N GLY A 63 -4.94 22.13 -17.44
CA GLY A 63 -6.22 21.55 -17.84
C GLY A 63 -6.18 20.84 -19.19
N ASN A 64 -4.99 20.57 -19.75
CA ASN A 64 -4.85 19.81 -20.99
C ASN A 64 -4.91 18.31 -20.69
N ARG A 65 -5.47 17.54 -21.61
CA ARG A 65 -5.38 16.07 -21.52
C ARG A 65 -3.97 15.61 -21.81
N TYR A 66 -3.39 14.82 -20.92
CA TYR A 66 -2.02 14.34 -21.08
C TYR A 66 -1.93 12.87 -21.54
N ASN A 67 -2.99 12.08 -21.39
CA ASN A 67 -3.00 10.64 -21.71
C ASN A 67 -4.19 10.23 -22.58
N ASN A 68 -4.13 8.99 -23.10
CA ASN A 68 -5.16 8.41 -23.97
C ASN A 68 -6.25 7.62 -23.22
N ILE A 69 -6.18 7.49 -21.89
CA ILE A 69 -7.20 6.79 -21.09
C ILE A 69 -8.53 7.54 -21.20
N ASN A 70 -8.47 8.88 -21.30
CA ASN A 70 -9.62 9.75 -21.55
C ASN A 70 -10.78 9.58 -20.54
N GLU A 71 -10.45 9.14 -19.32
CA GLU A 71 -11.38 8.92 -18.21
C GLU A 71 -10.72 9.34 -16.88
N THR A 72 -11.51 9.97 -16.01
CA THR A 72 -11.20 10.13 -14.59
C THR A 72 -11.68 8.89 -13.83
N ILE A 73 -10.83 8.36 -12.95
CA ILE A 73 -11.04 7.10 -12.25
C ILE A 73 -10.87 7.33 -10.74
N GLY A 74 -11.81 6.87 -9.93
CA GLY A 74 -11.68 6.85 -8.46
C GLY A 74 -11.69 5.42 -7.94
N LEU A 75 -10.55 4.90 -7.54
CA LEU A 75 -10.39 3.52 -7.09
C LEU A 75 -10.78 3.41 -5.61
N ASN A 76 -11.99 2.88 -5.36
CA ASN A 76 -12.52 2.66 -4.00
C ASN A 76 -12.51 1.17 -3.68
N PHE A 77 -11.35 0.61 -3.35
CA PHE A 77 -11.14 -0.82 -3.24
C PHE A 77 -11.27 -1.30 -1.79
N PHE A 78 -12.05 -2.35 -1.59
CA PHE A 78 -11.93 -3.19 -0.41
C PHE A 78 -10.87 -4.24 -0.67
N SER A 79 -10.02 -4.53 0.32
CA SER A 79 -8.92 -5.48 0.18
C SER A 79 -8.84 -6.44 1.36
N LEU A 80 -8.34 -7.64 1.07
CA LEU A 80 -7.89 -8.62 2.05
C LEU A 80 -6.40 -8.89 1.75
N SER A 81 -5.56 -8.72 2.75
CA SER A 81 -4.13 -9.03 2.68
C SER A 81 -3.79 -10.12 3.68
N TRP A 82 -3.00 -11.10 3.25
CA TRP A 82 -2.53 -12.20 4.06
C TRP A 82 -1.02 -12.36 3.85
N THR A 83 -0.28 -12.34 4.96
CA THR A 83 1.16 -12.58 5.01
C THR A 83 1.42 -13.78 5.91
N GLU A 84 2.26 -14.69 5.46
CA GLU A 84 2.63 -15.91 6.19
C GLU A 84 4.12 -16.20 6.08
N ARG A 85 4.70 -16.72 7.16
CA ARG A 85 6.09 -17.19 7.16
C ARG A 85 6.12 -18.63 6.65
N LEU A 86 7.00 -18.92 5.69
CA LEU A 86 7.12 -20.26 5.13
C LEU A 86 7.89 -21.17 6.10
N GLU A 87 7.18 -22.08 6.79
CA GLU A 87 7.79 -23.00 7.77
C GLU A 87 8.94 -23.82 7.16
N SER A 88 8.78 -24.28 5.91
CA SER A 88 9.79 -25.07 5.21
C SER A 88 11.01 -24.27 4.73
N PHE A 89 10.91 -22.93 4.69
CA PHE A 89 11.96 -22.06 4.17
C PHE A 89 12.23 -20.91 5.15
N LYS A 90 13.09 -21.16 6.13
CA LYS A 90 13.39 -20.21 7.22
C LYS A 90 13.70 -18.80 6.67
N GLY A 91 12.94 -17.83 7.18
CA GLY A 91 13.00 -16.40 6.89
C GLY A 91 12.57 -16.03 5.47
N TRP A 92 11.78 -16.87 4.82
CA TRP A 92 10.97 -16.50 3.67
C TRP A 92 9.52 -16.26 4.09
N ASN A 93 8.90 -15.23 3.50
CA ASN A 93 7.50 -14.91 3.66
C ASN A 93 6.81 -14.93 2.32
N THR A 94 5.53 -15.31 2.33
CA THR A 94 4.61 -15.09 1.22
C THR A 94 3.59 -14.04 1.62
N ASN A 95 3.27 -13.12 0.70
CA ASN A 95 2.09 -12.26 0.81
C ASN A 95 1.15 -12.54 -0.36
N VAL A 96 -0.15 -12.47 -0.09
CA VAL A 96 -1.20 -12.35 -1.11
C VAL A 96 -2.15 -11.23 -0.69
N THR A 97 -2.39 -10.30 -1.60
CA THR A 97 -3.36 -9.23 -1.41
C THR A 97 -4.36 -9.25 -2.56
N VAL A 98 -5.65 -9.30 -2.23
CA VAL A 98 -6.74 -9.21 -3.20
C VAL A 98 -7.54 -7.96 -2.87
N GLY A 99 -7.84 -7.15 -3.88
CA GLY A 99 -8.70 -5.99 -3.72
C GLY A 99 -9.61 -5.76 -4.91
N GLY A 100 -10.73 -5.09 -4.68
CA GLY A 100 -11.63 -4.68 -5.75
C GLY A 100 -12.74 -3.77 -5.25
N GLY A 101 -13.36 -3.06 -6.19
CA GLY A 101 -14.39 -2.10 -5.85
C GLY A 101 -14.84 -1.23 -7.03
N PRO A 102 -15.82 -0.33 -6.77
CA PRO A 102 -16.30 0.60 -7.77
C PRO A 102 -15.26 1.66 -8.12
N THR A 103 -15.22 2.03 -9.39
CA THR A 103 -14.24 3.00 -9.93
C THR A 103 -14.78 4.41 -10.19
N SER A 104 -15.95 4.71 -9.62
CA SER A 104 -16.56 6.03 -9.72
C SER A 104 -15.81 7.08 -8.89
N ASP A 105 -15.69 8.28 -9.46
CA ASP A 105 -14.93 9.39 -8.87
C ASP A 105 -15.71 10.19 -7.82
N GLY A 106 -16.96 9.84 -7.53
CA GLY A 106 -17.86 10.70 -6.75
C GLY A 106 -17.31 11.08 -5.36
N PHE A 107 -16.89 10.08 -4.60
CA PHE A 107 -16.33 10.28 -3.26
C PHE A 107 -14.94 10.92 -3.31
N SER A 108 -14.08 10.44 -4.21
CA SER A 108 -12.70 10.93 -4.31
C SER A 108 -12.63 12.38 -4.80
N ARG A 109 -13.50 12.75 -5.73
CA ARG A 109 -13.67 14.13 -6.22
C ARG A 109 -14.17 15.06 -5.13
N PHE A 110 -15.15 14.63 -4.33
CA PHE A 110 -15.61 15.44 -3.19
C PHE A 110 -14.45 15.70 -2.22
N LEU A 111 -13.71 14.68 -1.82
CA LEU A 111 -12.61 14.87 -0.87
C LEU A 111 -11.51 15.77 -1.45
N GLN A 112 -11.11 15.56 -2.70
CA GLN A 112 -10.08 16.38 -3.35
C GLN A 112 -10.56 17.82 -3.56
N ASN A 113 -11.62 18.02 -4.35
CA ASN A 113 -12.03 19.35 -4.80
C ASN A 113 -12.76 20.14 -3.71
N ASP A 114 -13.62 19.51 -2.92
CA ASP A 114 -14.50 20.20 -1.96
C ASP A 114 -13.93 20.28 -0.55
N VAL A 115 -12.96 19.45 -0.18
CA VAL A 115 -12.32 19.49 1.14
C VAL A 115 -10.89 20.00 1.01
N ILE A 116 -10.01 19.26 0.35
CA ILE A 116 -8.57 19.59 0.33
C ILE A 116 -8.29 20.87 -0.47
N HIS A 117 -8.81 21.00 -1.69
CA HIS A 117 -8.56 22.15 -2.54
C HIS A 117 -9.16 23.43 -1.95
N LYS A 118 -10.38 23.36 -1.39
CA LYS A 118 -10.98 24.50 -0.68
C LYS A 118 -10.19 24.92 0.57
N LEU A 119 -9.72 23.95 1.37
CA LEU A 119 -8.90 24.24 2.56
C LEU A 119 -7.55 24.87 2.20
N ARG A 120 -7.01 24.56 1.02
CA ARG A 120 -5.68 24.99 0.57
C ARG A 120 -5.69 26.13 -0.46
N GLY A 121 -6.86 26.54 -0.94
CA GLY A 121 -7.01 27.59 -1.95
C GLY A 121 -6.58 27.16 -3.35
N PHE A 122 -6.66 25.86 -3.69
CA PHE A 122 -6.39 25.36 -5.03
C PHE A 122 -7.64 25.34 -5.91
N ASP A 123 -7.44 25.51 -7.22
CA ASP A 123 -8.53 25.38 -8.18
C ASP A 123 -9.01 23.92 -8.27
N PRO A 124 -10.31 23.67 -8.44
CA PRO A 124 -10.83 22.32 -8.59
C PRO A 124 -10.26 21.62 -9.83
N VAL A 125 -9.85 20.36 -9.70
CA VAL A 125 -9.37 19.59 -10.87
C VAL A 125 -10.55 19.28 -11.79
N PRO A 126 -10.46 19.60 -13.11
CA PRO A 126 -11.48 19.26 -14.09
C PRO A 126 -11.75 17.76 -14.14
N VAL A 127 -12.96 17.39 -14.54
CA VAL A 127 -13.37 16.01 -14.78
C VAL A 127 -14.06 15.94 -16.12
N GLY A 128 -13.54 15.09 -17.01
CA GLY A 128 -14.13 14.81 -18.30
C GLY A 128 -14.99 13.56 -18.19
N ASN A 129 -14.66 12.52 -18.97
CA ASN A 129 -15.41 11.27 -18.87
C ASN A 129 -15.08 10.57 -17.55
N LYS A 130 -16.05 9.81 -17.04
CA LYS A 130 -15.92 9.12 -15.76
C LYS A 130 -16.02 7.63 -15.99
N ARG A 131 -15.02 6.89 -15.50
CA ARG A 131 -15.13 5.45 -15.44
C ARG A 131 -16.19 5.06 -14.43
N THR A 132 -17.12 4.21 -14.86
CA THR A 132 -18.11 3.59 -13.97
C THR A 132 -18.06 2.09 -14.18
N ALA A 133 -17.12 1.44 -13.51
CA ALA A 133 -16.93 0.00 -13.56
C ALA A 133 -16.71 -0.56 -12.16
N PHE A 134 -16.64 -1.89 -12.08
CA PHE A 134 -16.07 -2.58 -10.94
C PHE A 134 -14.74 -3.17 -11.39
N ASP A 135 -13.65 -2.78 -10.72
CA ASP A 135 -12.32 -3.24 -11.04
C ASP A 135 -11.74 -4.03 -9.86
N PHE A 136 -10.75 -4.86 -10.15
CA PHE A 136 -10.08 -5.68 -9.15
C PHE A 136 -8.59 -5.81 -9.46
N MET A 137 -7.81 -6.07 -8.41
CA MET A 137 -6.39 -6.34 -8.45
C MET A 137 -6.03 -7.45 -7.48
N VAL A 138 -5.09 -8.29 -7.87
CA VAL A 138 -4.45 -9.30 -7.04
C VAL A 138 -2.96 -9.08 -7.10
N SER A 139 -2.29 -9.13 -5.96
CA SER A 139 -0.83 -9.17 -5.88
C SER A 139 -0.38 -10.30 -4.99
N GLY A 140 0.83 -10.77 -5.26
CA GLY A 140 1.54 -11.64 -4.34
C GLY A 140 3.04 -11.41 -4.41
N THR A 141 3.70 -11.63 -3.28
CA THR A 141 5.15 -11.51 -3.15
C THR A 141 5.73 -12.72 -2.43
N LEU A 142 6.95 -13.07 -2.80
CA LEU A 142 7.80 -14.00 -2.08
C LEU A 142 9.04 -13.23 -1.66
N THR A 143 9.21 -13.03 -0.35
CA THR A 143 10.22 -12.14 0.22
C THR A 143 11.14 -12.91 1.17
N ARG A 144 12.45 -12.84 0.93
CA ARG A 144 13.50 -13.33 1.84
C ARG A 144 13.91 -12.21 2.78
N TRP A 145 13.81 -12.46 4.07
CA TRP A 145 14.33 -11.61 5.14
C TRP A 145 15.71 -12.05 5.61
N ILE A 146 16.59 -11.10 5.88
CA ILE A 146 18.02 -11.32 6.09
C ILE A 146 18.47 -10.47 7.28
N SER A 147 19.10 -11.12 8.25
CA SER A 147 19.83 -10.48 9.33
C SER A 147 21.22 -10.05 8.85
N LEU A 148 21.56 -8.76 8.95
CA LEU A 148 22.92 -8.24 8.69
C LEU A 148 23.38 -7.38 9.86
N PHE A 149 24.68 -7.36 10.15
CA PHE A 149 25.26 -6.50 11.19
C PHE A 149 24.63 -6.65 12.59
N GLY A 150 24.14 -7.85 12.92
CA GLY A 150 23.50 -8.13 14.21
C GLY A 150 22.08 -7.59 14.35
N SER A 151 21.42 -7.15 13.27
CA SER A 151 20.00 -6.80 13.25
C SER A 151 19.11 -8.04 13.16
N ASP A 152 17.93 -8.01 13.77
CA ASP A 152 16.91 -9.06 13.62
C ASP A 152 16.15 -8.92 12.30
N ASP A 153 16.55 -9.67 11.28
CA ASP A 153 15.83 -9.88 10.01
C ASP A 153 15.17 -8.61 9.41
N VAL A 154 15.90 -7.48 9.39
CA VAL A 154 15.37 -6.18 8.90
C VAL A 154 15.61 -5.94 7.42
N PHE A 155 16.56 -6.64 6.79
CA PHE A 155 16.86 -6.51 5.36
C PHE A 155 16.04 -7.50 4.57
N TYR A 156 15.66 -7.16 3.34
CA TYR A 156 14.90 -8.07 2.51
C TYR A 156 15.21 -7.95 1.02
N ALA A 157 14.94 -9.03 0.30
CA ALA A 157 14.86 -9.09 -1.15
C ALA A 157 13.74 -10.04 -1.55
N GLY A 158 12.98 -9.70 -2.59
CA GLY A 158 11.82 -10.47 -3.00
C GLY A 158 11.46 -10.30 -4.46
N VAL A 159 10.61 -11.20 -4.91
CA VAL A 159 9.98 -11.17 -6.23
C VAL A 159 8.47 -11.15 -6.05
N GLY A 160 7.76 -10.49 -6.94
CA GLY A 160 6.31 -10.39 -6.86
C GLY A 160 5.67 -10.17 -8.21
N ALA A 161 4.35 -10.26 -8.21
CA ALA A 161 3.53 -9.89 -9.34
C ALA A 161 2.24 -9.25 -8.85
N ALA A 162 1.77 -8.28 -9.61
CA ALA A 162 0.43 -7.70 -9.51
C ALA A 162 -0.33 -7.94 -10.81
N GLY A 163 -1.65 -8.10 -10.74
CA GLY A 163 -2.47 -8.36 -11.92
C GLY A 163 -3.96 -8.19 -11.64
N GLY A 164 -4.69 -7.70 -12.62
CA GLY A 164 -6.13 -7.54 -12.52
C GLY A 164 -6.71 -6.81 -13.73
N SER A 165 -7.86 -6.17 -13.54
CA SER A 165 -8.49 -5.41 -14.61
C SER A 165 -7.77 -4.09 -14.92
N LEU A 166 -6.95 -3.58 -14.00
CA LEU A 166 -6.22 -2.33 -14.20
C LEU A 166 -4.97 -2.52 -15.05
N TYR A 167 -4.03 -3.37 -14.61
CA TYR A 167 -2.77 -3.67 -15.28
C TYR A 167 -2.18 -4.98 -14.74
N TYR A 168 -1.07 -5.42 -15.32
CA TYR A 168 -0.24 -6.51 -14.80
C TYR A 168 1.20 -6.04 -14.63
N GLU A 169 1.91 -6.50 -13.61
CA GLU A 169 3.28 -6.11 -13.37
C GLU A 169 4.01 -7.17 -12.55
N PRO A 170 4.87 -7.99 -13.15
CA PRO A 170 5.95 -8.66 -12.43
C PRO A 170 7.00 -7.65 -11.97
N TYR A 171 7.53 -7.86 -10.77
CA TYR A 171 8.55 -6.99 -10.20
C TYR A 171 9.50 -7.73 -9.26
N VAL A 172 10.63 -7.08 -8.99
CA VAL A 172 11.57 -7.44 -7.94
C VAL A 172 11.71 -6.27 -6.99
N GLN A 173 11.97 -6.56 -5.72
CA GLN A 173 12.15 -5.52 -4.71
C GLN A 173 13.21 -5.90 -3.70
N ALA A 174 13.85 -4.90 -3.10
CA ALA A 174 14.80 -5.09 -2.02
C ALA A 174 14.86 -3.84 -1.15
N GLY A 175 15.31 -3.99 0.09
CA GLY A 175 15.44 -2.88 1.01
C GLY A 175 15.66 -3.30 2.44
N PHE A 176 15.30 -2.42 3.35
CA PHE A 176 15.28 -2.70 4.78
C PHE A 176 14.06 -2.05 5.42
N ARG A 177 13.51 -2.70 6.44
CA ARG A 177 12.29 -2.25 7.12
C ARG A 177 12.57 -2.08 8.60
N ARG A 178 12.18 -0.93 9.14
CA ARG A 178 12.32 -0.58 10.55
C ARG A 178 13.71 -0.89 11.11
N LEU A 179 14.75 -0.38 10.45
CA LEU A 179 16.11 -0.45 10.95
C LEU A 179 16.29 0.54 12.11
N SER A 180 16.90 0.09 13.21
CA SER A 180 17.36 0.95 14.30
C SER A 180 18.76 1.49 13.97
N ILE A 181 18.84 2.74 13.54
CA ILE A 181 20.11 3.39 13.16
C ILE A 181 20.78 4.14 14.32
N PHE A 182 20.07 4.36 15.43
CA PHE A 182 20.55 5.15 16.56
C PHE A 182 20.96 4.30 17.77
N ASN A 183 21.55 3.11 17.56
CA ASN A 183 21.90 2.19 18.64
C ASN A 183 22.84 2.81 19.71
N ALA A 184 23.60 3.85 19.36
CA ALA A 184 24.44 4.61 20.29
C ALA A 184 23.66 5.60 21.19
N VAL A 185 22.38 5.85 20.90
CA VAL A 185 21.52 6.81 21.60
C VAL A 185 20.22 6.10 22.00
N PRO A 186 20.21 5.41 23.17
CA PRO A 186 19.11 4.53 23.58
C PRO A 186 17.72 5.17 23.52
N PHE A 187 17.61 6.44 23.91
CA PHE A 187 16.33 7.16 23.90
C PHE A 187 15.79 7.44 22.49
N LEU A 188 16.62 7.42 21.44
CA LEU A 188 16.18 7.52 20.05
C LEU A 188 16.00 6.13 19.44
N SER A 189 16.87 5.17 19.74
CA SER A 189 16.74 3.80 19.24
C SER A 189 15.54 3.06 19.80
N ASP A 190 14.92 3.52 20.88
CA ASP A 190 13.70 2.89 21.38
C ASP A 190 12.46 3.32 20.59
N TYR A 191 12.53 4.49 19.93
CA TYR A 191 11.36 5.11 19.32
C TYR A 191 11.46 5.45 17.84
N VAL A 192 12.65 5.50 17.25
CA VAL A 192 12.85 5.90 15.85
C VAL A 192 13.31 4.72 15.02
N ARG A 193 12.66 4.51 13.88
CA ARG A 193 13.03 3.49 12.90
C ARG A 193 13.07 4.09 11.50
N VAL A 194 13.97 3.60 10.68
CA VAL A 194 14.07 4.01 9.27
C VAL A 194 13.87 2.83 8.34
N SER A 195 13.28 3.08 7.18
CA SER A 195 13.05 2.04 6.17
C SER A 195 13.42 2.57 4.79
N ALA A 196 13.83 1.68 3.91
CA ALA A 196 14.03 1.98 2.50
C ALA A 196 13.59 0.80 1.63
N LEU A 197 13.10 1.09 0.44
CA LEU A 197 12.64 0.14 -0.56
C LEU A 197 13.07 0.62 -1.94
N GLY A 198 13.61 -0.30 -2.73
CA GLY A 198 13.72 -0.17 -4.17
C GLY A 198 12.92 -1.29 -4.82
N ARG A 199 12.07 -0.95 -5.79
CA ARG A 199 11.32 -1.90 -6.62
C ARG A 199 11.54 -1.59 -8.08
N TYR A 200 11.66 -2.63 -8.89
CA TYR A 200 11.77 -2.54 -10.34
C TYR A 200 10.80 -3.54 -10.97
N GLY A 201 9.98 -3.06 -11.90
CA GLY A 201 8.90 -3.84 -12.50
C GLY A 201 8.76 -3.64 -13.99
N ARG A 202 7.93 -4.48 -14.60
CA ARG A 202 7.56 -4.40 -16.01
C ARG A 202 6.03 -4.39 -16.13
N PRO A 203 5.41 -3.21 -16.25
CA PRO A 203 3.97 -3.12 -16.44
C PRO A 203 3.53 -3.66 -17.81
N PHE A 204 2.33 -4.20 -17.86
CA PHE A 204 1.60 -4.61 -19.05
C PHE A 204 0.17 -4.10 -18.93
N ASN A 205 -0.41 -3.72 -20.07
CA ASN A 205 -1.76 -3.20 -20.12
C ASN A 205 -2.81 -4.26 -19.76
N SER A 206 -4.01 -3.77 -19.40
CA SER A 206 -5.19 -4.60 -19.16
C SER A 206 -6.44 -3.89 -19.68
N SER A 207 -7.62 -4.33 -19.25
CA SER A 207 -8.90 -3.84 -19.76
C SER A 207 -9.19 -2.39 -19.39
N ALA A 208 -8.73 -1.92 -18.22
CA ALA A 208 -8.88 -0.53 -17.80
C ALA A 208 -7.72 0.35 -18.29
N PHE A 209 -6.46 -0.02 -18.01
CA PHE A 209 -5.30 0.74 -18.49
C PHE A 209 -4.76 0.09 -19.76
N ARG A 210 -5.19 0.64 -20.90
CA ARG A 210 -4.80 0.13 -22.23
C ARG A 210 -3.37 0.52 -22.64
N GLU A 211 -2.83 1.55 -22.00
CA GLU A 211 -1.49 2.06 -22.20
C GLU A 211 -0.84 2.27 -20.82
N VAL A 212 0.35 1.70 -20.65
CA VAL A 212 1.16 1.79 -19.43
C VAL A 212 2.64 1.91 -19.84
N ALA A 213 3.50 2.35 -18.92
CA ALA A 213 4.93 2.42 -19.16
C ALA A 213 5.53 1.02 -19.38
N ASP A 214 6.53 0.92 -20.25
CA ASP A 214 7.23 -0.35 -20.55
C ASP A 214 8.03 -0.89 -19.34
N ARG A 215 8.38 0.00 -18.40
CA ARG A 215 9.18 -0.27 -17.20
C ARG A 215 8.72 0.65 -16.08
N SER A 216 8.78 0.14 -14.85
CA SER A 216 8.52 0.90 -13.63
C SER A 216 9.70 0.76 -12.68
N TRP A 217 10.04 1.84 -11.96
CA TRP A 217 10.89 1.75 -10.78
C TRP A 217 10.33 2.64 -9.66
N ILE A 218 10.44 2.17 -8.43
CA ILE A 218 9.97 2.87 -7.24
C ILE A 218 11.10 2.90 -6.22
N GLY A 219 11.42 4.09 -5.74
CA GLY A 219 12.27 4.30 -4.58
C GLY A 219 11.44 4.89 -3.44
N GLN A 220 11.45 4.27 -2.28
CA GLN A 220 10.71 4.74 -1.11
C GLN A 220 11.60 4.74 0.12
N ALA A 221 11.51 5.79 0.93
CA ALA A 221 12.19 5.90 2.21
C ALA A 221 11.22 6.40 3.27
N SER A 222 11.34 5.90 4.51
CA SER A 222 10.47 6.30 5.60
C SER A 222 11.18 6.45 6.93
N VAL A 223 10.59 7.28 7.79
CA VAL A 223 10.94 7.42 9.21
C VAL A 223 9.68 7.16 10.01
N GLY A 224 9.75 6.23 10.95
CA GLY A 224 8.68 5.89 11.86
C GLY A 224 9.04 6.23 13.30
N PHE A 225 8.10 6.84 14.02
CA PHE A 225 8.15 7.09 15.46
C PHE A 225 7.10 6.23 16.17
N GLY A 226 7.50 5.37 17.11
CA GLY A 226 6.60 4.40 17.73
C GLY A 226 7.17 3.76 19.00
N ASN A 227 6.39 2.95 19.70
CA ASN A 227 6.87 2.23 20.89
C ASN A 227 7.62 0.93 20.54
N TYR A 228 8.64 1.00 19.69
CA TYR A 228 9.31 -0.20 19.15
C TYR A 228 9.95 -1.10 20.21
N ARG A 229 10.46 -0.53 21.30
CA ARG A 229 11.01 -1.33 22.40
C ARG A 229 9.97 -2.21 23.10
N ASN A 230 8.77 -1.68 23.32
CA ASN A 230 7.67 -2.38 23.97
C ASN A 230 6.65 -2.91 22.97
N TRP A 231 7.03 -2.99 21.68
CA TRP A 231 6.12 -3.29 20.59
C TRP A 231 5.40 -4.62 20.78
N ALA A 232 6.06 -5.59 21.44
CA ALA A 232 5.56 -6.93 21.69
C ALA A 232 4.84 -7.07 23.05
N THR A 233 5.06 -6.16 23.99
CA THR A 233 4.54 -6.28 25.37
C THR A 233 3.43 -5.29 25.68
N ASP A 234 3.35 -4.18 24.96
CA ASP A 234 2.34 -3.13 25.17
C ASP A 234 1.45 -3.01 23.92
N THR A 235 0.46 -2.13 23.98
CA THR A 235 -0.34 -1.75 22.81
C THR A 235 0.53 -1.05 21.77
N PRO A 236 0.71 -1.61 20.56
CA PRO A 236 1.59 -1.05 19.55
C PRO A 236 1.03 0.26 18.98
N TRP A 237 1.90 1.25 18.78
CA TRP A 237 1.56 2.48 18.05
C TRP A 237 2.76 3.01 17.26
N GLU A 238 2.49 3.55 16.08
CA GLU A 238 3.51 4.10 15.17
C GLU A 238 2.93 5.25 14.37
N ILE A 239 3.70 6.32 14.20
CA ILE A 239 3.48 7.34 13.18
C ILE A 239 4.63 7.22 12.19
N GLU A 240 4.33 6.96 10.93
CA GLU A 240 5.32 6.77 9.88
C GLU A 240 5.12 7.80 8.77
N ILE A 241 6.20 8.44 8.37
CA ILE A 241 6.24 9.38 7.25
C ILE A 241 7.15 8.81 6.19
N ALA A 242 6.68 8.76 4.95
CA ALA A 242 7.43 8.25 3.81
C ALA A 242 7.48 9.25 2.66
N GLY A 243 8.59 9.24 1.94
CA GLY A 243 8.73 9.85 0.62
C GLY A 243 8.88 8.75 -0.44
N THR A 244 8.17 8.90 -1.54
CA THR A 244 8.19 7.96 -2.67
C THR A 244 8.56 8.69 -3.95
N LEU A 245 9.46 8.10 -4.72
CA LEU A 245 9.75 8.44 -6.11
C LEU A 245 9.28 7.26 -6.96
N ASP A 246 8.34 7.48 -7.86
CA ASP A 246 7.86 6.49 -8.81
C ASP A 246 8.16 6.99 -10.21
N SER A 247 8.76 6.14 -11.05
CA SER A 247 9.01 6.46 -12.45
C SER A 247 7.74 6.72 -13.23
N GLY A 248 6.60 6.21 -12.75
CA GLY A 248 5.28 6.34 -13.36
C GLY A 248 4.77 5.04 -13.95
N LEU A 249 3.51 4.71 -13.64
CA LEU A 249 2.76 3.67 -14.36
C LEU A 249 2.21 4.20 -15.69
N PHE A 250 1.86 5.49 -15.73
CA PHE A 250 1.19 6.13 -16.84
C PHE A 250 2.18 6.78 -17.81
N ILE A 251 1.77 6.85 -19.08
CA ILE A 251 2.52 7.51 -20.14
C ILE A 251 1.70 8.66 -20.73
N ASP A 252 2.41 9.67 -21.24
CA ASP A 252 1.81 10.75 -22.01
C ASP A 252 1.55 10.36 -23.48
N GLN A 253 0.97 11.27 -24.25
CA GLN A 253 0.74 11.07 -25.69
C GLN A 253 2.03 10.84 -26.51
N GLN A 254 3.18 11.26 -26.00
CA GLN A 254 4.50 11.06 -26.59
C GLN A 254 5.18 9.77 -26.10
N LYS A 255 4.48 8.95 -25.30
CA LYS A 255 4.96 7.73 -24.64
C LYS A 255 6.07 7.94 -23.61
N ALA A 256 6.23 9.16 -23.10
CA ALA A 256 7.09 9.42 -21.96
C ALA A 256 6.36 9.03 -20.66
N SER A 257 7.07 8.38 -19.74
CA SER A 257 6.54 7.99 -18.44
C SER A 257 6.44 9.20 -17.52
N LEU A 258 5.38 9.24 -16.72
CA LEU A 258 5.10 10.32 -15.78
C LEU A 258 5.70 10.02 -14.43
N GLU A 259 6.89 10.57 -14.16
CA GLU A 259 7.51 10.48 -12.84
C GLU A 259 6.64 11.19 -11.79
N GLU A 260 6.33 10.47 -10.71
CA GLU A 260 5.53 10.95 -9.61
C GLU A 260 6.28 10.92 -8.28
N ARG A 261 5.97 11.88 -7.41
CA ARG A 261 6.60 12.04 -6.10
C ARG A 261 5.55 12.22 -5.03
N PHE A 262 5.51 11.27 -4.11
CA PHE A 262 4.49 11.23 -3.06
C PHE A 262 5.08 11.45 -1.68
N VAL A 263 4.28 12.10 -0.83
CA VAL A 263 4.46 12.07 0.62
C VAL A 263 3.31 11.28 1.23
N SER A 264 3.65 10.35 2.11
CA SER A 264 2.68 9.46 2.75
C SER A 264 2.84 9.55 4.26
N VAL A 265 1.72 9.57 4.97
CA VAL A 265 1.67 9.56 6.44
C VAL A 265 0.78 8.41 6.87
N ALA A 266 1.30 7.55 7.73
CA ALA A 266 0.56 6.48 8.36
C ALA A 266 0.55 6.65 9.87
N VAL A 267 -0.60 6.38 10.49
CA VAL A 267 -0.79 6.28 11.92
C VAL A 267 -1.33 4.90 12.23
N ARG A 268 -0.67 4.18 13.12
CA ARG A 268 -1.06 2.86 13.59
C ARG A 268 -1.27 2.89 15.09
N TYR A 269 -2.34 2.24 15.52
CA TYR A 269 -2.64 2.02 16.93
C TYR A 269 -3.39 0.70 17.08
N ALA A 270 -2.82 -0.23 17.86
CA ALA A 270 -3.36 -1.57 18.05
C ALA A 270 -3.61 -2.28 16.70
N ALA A 271 -4.84 -2.74 16.47
CA ALA A 271 -5.28 -3.42 15.24
C ALA A 271 -5.48 -2.47 14.06
N VAL A 272 -5.52 -1.15 14.27
CA VAL A 272 -5.98 -0.20 13.25
C VAL A 272 -4.80 0.59 12.71
N ALA A 273 -4.75 0.74 11.38
CA ALA A 273 -3.85 1.65 10.71
C ALA A 273 -4.62 2.53 9.74
N PHE A 274 -4.35 3.83 9.78
CA PHE A 274 -4.78 4.80 8.80
C PHE A 274 -3.56 5.31 8.04
N GLU A 275 -3.65 5.38 6.73
CA GLU A 275 -2.59 5.88 5.86
C GLU A 275 -3.21 6.86 4.87
N THR A 276 -2.50 7.93 4.55
CA THR A 276 -2.87 8.84 3.47
C THR A 276 -1.62 9.29 2.74
N TRP A 277 -1.77 9.58 1.46
CA TRP A 277 -0.68 10.03 0.59
C TRP A 277 -1.18 11.10 -0.37
N ASN A 278 -0.24 11.93 -0.80
CA ASN A 278 -0.51 12.94 -1.81
C ASN A 278 0.74 13.27 -2.63
N ASP A 279 0.55 13.72 -3.87
CA ASP A 279 1.58 14.10 -4.84
C ASP A 279 2.09 15.55 -4.68
N LEU A 280 1.92 16.13 -3.49
CA LEU A 280 2.20 17.55 -3.19
C LEU A 280 3.61 18.04 -3.58
N ILE A 281 4.58 17.14 -3.66
CA ILE A 281 5.95 17.46 -4.05
C ILE A 281 6.02 17.84 -5.54
N ASN A 282 5.14 17.29 -6.37
CA ASN A 282 5.13 17.55 -7.80
C ASN A 282 4.58 18.93 -8.15
N GLN A 283 3.87 19.62 -7.24
CA GLN A 283 3.11 20.86 -7.52
C GLN A 283 2.18 20.74 -8.74
N LYS A 284 1.77 19.51 -9.05
CA LYS A 284 1.10 19.14 -10.30
C LYS A 284 -0.09 18.25 -9.93
N ASP A 285 -1.05 18.67 -9.12
CA ASP A 285 -2.25 17.88 -8.70
C ASP A 285 -3.05 17.20 -9.89
N TYR A 286 -2.43 16.27 -10.60
CA TYR A 286 -2.74 15.77 -11.95
C TYR A 286 -2.23 14.33 -12.05
N GLY A 287 -3.07 13.43 -12.54
CA GLY A 287 -2.78 12.00 -12.50
C GLY A 287 -3.07 11.39 -11.13
N PRO A 288 -2.22 10.48 -10.61
CA PRO A 288 -2.37 9.91 -9.27
C PRO A 288 -2.09 10.98 -8.22
N THR A 289 -3.10 11.39 -7.47
CA THR A 289 -2.97 12.55 -6.54
C THR A 289 -3.12 12.11 -5.09
N PHE A 290 -4.36 12.08 -4.62
CA PHE A 290 -4.69 11.77 -3.24
C PHE A 290 -5.11 10.31 -3.10
N GLY A 291 -4.75 9.70 -1.98
CA GLY A 291 -5.35 8.45 -1.53
C GLY A 291 -5.33 8.33 -0.03
N ALA A 292 -6.20 7.47 0.48
CA ALA A 292 -6.25 7.09 1.87
C ALA A 292 -6.60 5.62 2.02
N ARG A 293 -6.10 5.02 3.09
CA ARG A 293 -6.36 3.62 3.40
C ARG A 293 -6.60 3.47 4.89
N LEU A 294 -7.68 2.77 5.22
CA LEU A 294 -7.92 2.27 6.55
C LEU A 294 -7.73 0.76 6.53
N THR A 295 -6.96 0.25 7.48
CA THR A 295 -6.63 -1.16 7.62
C THR A 295 -6.92 -1.64 9.03
N ILE A 296 -7.44 -2.87 9.13
CA ILE A 296 -7.71 -3.57 10.39
C ILE A 296 -6.98 -4.92 10.34
N ASP A 297 -6.04 -5.13 11.25
CA ASP A 297 -5.39 -6.41 11.51
C ASP A 297 -6.35 -7.33 12.28
N LEU A 298 -6.86 -8.34 11.58
CA LEU A 298 -7.82 -9.30 12.11
C LEU A 298 -7.16 -10.28 13.08
N LEU A 299 -5.89 -10.64 12.88
CA LEU A 299 -5.19 -11.54 13.79
C LEU A 299 -4.98 -10.86 15.13
N TYR A 300 -4.52 -9.62 15.13
CA TYR A 300 -4.38 -8.84 16.35
C TYR A 300 -5.73 -8.69 17.06
N ALA A 301 -6.78 -8.29 16.34
CA ALA A 301 -8.11 -8.10 16.92
C ALA A 301 -8.67 -9.38 17.54
N TYR A 302 -8.47 -10.51 16.87
CA TYR A 302 -8.87 -11.83 17.35
C TYR A 302 -8.09 -12.24 18.61
N ASN A 303 -6.76 -12.11 18.60
CA ASN A 303 -5.92 -12.49 19.74
C ASN A 303 -6.18 -11.61 20.96
N TRP A 304 -6.43 -10.31 20.75
CA TRP A 304 -6.87 -9.40 21.81
C TRP A 304 -8.24 -9.81 22.41
N TRP A 305 -9.19 -10.21 21.57
CA TRP A 305 -10.50 -10.69 22.02
C TRP A 305 -10.40 -11.99 22.81
N GLU A 306 -9.57 -12.93 22.37
CA GLU A 306 -9.43 -14.26 23.00
C GLU A 306 -8.61 -14.21 24.29
N HIS A 307 -7.54 -13.40 24.34
CA HIS A 307 -6.55 -13.43 25.42
C HIS A 307 -6.48 -12.15 26.27
N GLY A 308 -7.26 -11.11 25.92
CA GLY A 308 -7.20 -9.78 26.55
C GLY A 308 -6.01 -8.96 26.08
N ALA A 309 -5.95 -7.69 26.54
CA ALA A 309 -4.76 -6.87 26.37
C ALA A 309 -3.61 -7.49 27.17
N ARG A 310 -2.57 -7.98 26.49
CA ARG A 310 -1.27 -8.23 27.11
C ARG A 310 -0.46 -6.95 27.12
#